data_AF-A0AAU1V2Q2-F1
#
_entry.id   AF-A0AAU1V2Q2-F1
#
_cell.length_a   1.000
_cell.length_b   1.000
_cell.length_c   1.000
_cell.angle_alpha   90.00
_cell.angle_beta   90.00
_cell.angle_gamma   90.00
#
_symmetry.space_group_name_H-M   'P 1'
#
loop_
_entity.id
_entity.type
_entity.pdbx_description
1 polymer ?
#
loop_
_entity_poly.entity_id
_entity_poly.type
_entity_poly.pdbx_seq_one_letter_code
_entity_poly.pdbx_strand_id
1 'polypeptide(L)'
;MTRPALRMCTRCQCITDEPILVHEVHAATGPGFNVYACPPCADHYPPQPDTLELLESAQRRSLSRSRLTIRVYRIDTAGTVTADSGRVEILTSRRAGPVPRTSAYPPCACPRCSMPR
;
A
#
# COMPACT_ATOMS: atom_id res chain seq x y z
N MET A 1 -12.25 -1.51 40.55
CA MET A 1 -10.94 -0.89 40.31
C MET A 1 -10.35 -1.49 39.05
N THR A 2 -10.13 -0.69 38.01
CA THR A 2 -9.48 -1.16 36.78
C THR A 2 -7.98 -1.21 37.03
N ARG A 3 -7.34 -2.34 36.75
CA ARG A 3 -5.88 -2.48 36.94
C ARG A 3 -5.15 -1.55 35.95
N PRO A 4 -4.11 -0.80 36.35
CA PRO A 4 -3.36 0.05 35.44
C PRO A 4 -2.79 -0.76 34.28
N ALA A 5 -2.80 -0.17 33.09
CA ALA A 5 -2.21 -0.78 31.91
C ALA A 5 -0.67 -0.63 31.99
N LEU A 6 0.00 -1.56 32.66
CA LEU A 6 1.46 -1.56 32.71
C LEU A 6 2.05 -1.87 31.33
N ARG A 7 2.99 -1.04 30.87
CA ARG A 7 3.77 -1.29 29.64
C ARG A 7 5.24 -0.97 29.85
N MET A 8 6.09 -1.63 29.08
CA MET A 8 7.51 -1.28 28.98
C MET A 8 7.68 -0.05 28.09
N CYS A 9 8.38 0.97 28.56
CA CYS A 9 8.83 2.07 27.70
C CYS A 9 9.90 1.58 26.74
N THR A 10 9.69 1.73 25.44
CA THR A 10 10.64 1.27 24.41
C THR A 10 11.93 2.10 24.33
N ARG A 11 11.96 3.31 24.92
CA ARG A 11 13.15 4.17 24.97
C ARG A 11 14.05 3.86 26.17
N CYS A 12 13.52 3.99 27.39
CA CYS A 12 14.31 3.79 28.63
C CYS A 12 14.21 2.38 29.21
N GLN A 13 13.35 1.52 28.67
CA GLN A 13 13.17 0.12 29.10
C GLN A 13 12.73 -0.03 30.57
N CYS A 14 12.10 1.00 31.13
CA CYS A 14 11.41 0.91 32.42
C CYS A 14 9.92 0.61 32.24
N ILE A 15 9.33 -0.13 33.18
CA ILE A 15 7.87 -0.34 33.23
C ILE A 15 7.20 0.95 33.69
N THR A 16 6.13 1.36 33.02
CA THR A 16 5.29 2.51 33.36
C THR A 16 3.83 2.09 33.46
N ASP A 17 3.12 2.69 34.40
CA ASP A 17 1.67 2.63 34.58
C ASP A 17 0.92 3.74 33.85
N GLU A 18 1.65 4.70 33.26
CA GLU A 18 1.15 5.78 32.41
C GLU A 18 1.72 5.67 30.97
N PRO A 19 1.39 4.60 30.22
CA PRO A 19 1.95 4.41 28.90
C PRO A 19 1.33 5.36 27.86
N ILE A 20 2.18 6.09 27.15
CA ILE A 20 1.79 6.92 25.99
C ILE A 20 2.05 6.13 24.72
N LEU A 21 1.04 6.01 23.85
CA LEU A 21 1.18 5.43 22.51
C LEU A 21 1.97 6.39 21.64
N VAL A 22 3.16 5.98 21.18
CA VAL A 22 4.05 6.83 20.38
C VAL A 22 4.15 6.38 18.93
N HIS A 23 3.84 5.12 18.62
CA HIS A 23 3.80 4.61 17.26
C HIS A 23 2.94 3.35 17.13
N GLU A 24 2.33 3.16 15.96
CA GLU A 24 1.66 1.92 15.57
C GLU A 24 2.43 1.27 14.42
N VAL A 25 2.87 0.03 14.64
CA VAL A 25 3.58 -0.74 13.62
C VAL A 25 2.57 -1.56 12.85
N HIS A 26 2.43 -1.28 11.56
CA HIS A 26 1.65 -2.10 10.64
C HIS A 26 2.55 -3.15 9.98
N ALA A 27 2.13 -4.41 9.98
CA ALA A 27 2.83 -5.50 9.30
C ALA A 27 2.13 -5.85 7.97
N ALA A 28 2.93 -6.09 6.92
CA ALA A 28 2.41 -6.59 5.64
C ALA A 28 1.87 -8.03 5.75
N THR A 29 2.44 -8.81 6.66
CA THR A 29 2.03 -10.17 6.98
C THR A 29 2.08 -10.36 8.50
N GLY A 30 0.95 -10.71 9.13
CA GLY A 30 0.83 -10.85 10.58
C GLY A 30 0.22 -9.63 11.28
N PRO A 31 0.03 -9.69 12.61
CA PRO A 31 -0.55 -8.59 13.36
C PRO A 31 0.44 -7.43 13.51
N GLY A 32 -0.07 -6.21 13.38
CA GLY A 32 0.63 -5.02 13.84
C GLY A 32 0.78 -4.99 15.37
N PHE A 33 1.57 -4.06 15.88
CA PHE A 33 1.71 -3.87 17.32
C PHE A 33 1.93 -2.40 17.70
N ASN A 34 1.54 -2.07 18.92
CA ASN A 34 1.60 -0.73 19.47
C ASN A 34 2.91 -0.51 20.24
N VAL A 35 3.54 0.64 20.02
CA VAL A 35 4.78 1.07 20.66
C VAL A 35 4.45 2.11 21.73
N TYR A 36 4.88 1.86 22.95
CA TYR A 36 4.61 2.73 24.09
C TYR A 36 5.90 3.36 24.64
N ALA A 37 5.77 4.55 25.22
CA ALA A 37 6.80 5.25 25.99
C ALA A 37 6.23 5.77 27.32
N CYS A 38 7.09 6.01 28.30
CA CYS A 38 6.72 6.75 29.50
C CYS A 38 6.65 8.26 29.20
N PRO A 39 5.96 9.07 30.03
CA PRO A 39 5.78 10.50 29.77
C PRO A 39 7.07 11.28 29.51
N PRO A 40 8.17 11.11 30.28
CA PRO A 40 9.44 11.81 30.01
C PRO A 40 10.09 11.46 28.68
N CYS A 41 9.77 10.28 28.11
CA CYS A 41 10.35 9.78 26.88
C CYS A 41 9.50 10.09 25.64
N ALA A 42 8.21 10.42 25.81
CA ALA A 42 7.26 10.54 24.72
C ALA A 42 7.62 11.66 23.73
N ASP A 43 8.06 12.82 24.22
CA ASP A 43 8.41 13.99 23.40
C ASP A 43 9.62 13.76 22.47
N HIS A 44 10.35 12.66 22.66
CA HIS A 44 11.47 12.32 21.79
C HIS A 44 11.04 11.56 20.53
N TYR A 45 9.77 11.16 20.42
CA TYR A 45 9.23 10.52 19.23
C TYR A 45 8.65 11.57 18.28
N PRO A 46 8.82 11.39 16.96
CA PRO A 46 8.17 12.28 16.01
C PRO A 46 6.64 12.15 16.15
N PRO A 47 5.90 13.26 15.92
CA PRO A 47 4.45 13.21 15.91
C PRO A 47 3.97 12.18 14.88
N GLN A 48 2.93 11.43 15.23
CA GLN A 48 2.36 10.46 14.30
C GLN A 48 1.78 11.22 13.10
N PRO A 49 2.16 10.87 11.87
CA PRO A 49 1.60 11.48 10.68
C PRO A 49 0.10 11.20 10.60
N ASP A 50 -0.67 12.22 10.22
CA ASP A 50 -2.11 12.08 10.05
C ASP A 50 -2.42 11.09 8.93
N THR A 51 -3.33 10.14 9.19
CA THR A 51 -3.69 9.08 8.24
C THR A 51 -4.23 9.63 6.91
N LEU A 52 -4.99 10.72 6.94
CA LEU A 52 -5.54 11.37 5.76
C LEU A 52 -4.41 12.03 4.95
N GLU A 53 -3.46 12.71 5.61
CA GLU A 53 -2.31 13.30 4.92
C GLU A 53 -1.41 12.25 4.23
N LEU A 54 -1.24 11.08 4.85
CA LEU A 54 -0.51 9.96 4.25
C LEU A 54 -1.23 9.43 2.99
N LEU A 55 -2.55 9.26 3.08
CA LEU A 55 -3.40 8.81 1.97
C LEU A 55 -3.36 9.81 0.82
N GLU A 56 -3.52 11.09 1.12
CA GLU A 56 -3.42 12.16 0.12
C GLU A 56 -2.03 12.23 -0.50
N SER A 57 -0.96 12.03 0.26
CA SER A 57 0.40 12.00 -0.26
C SER A 57 0.64 10.80 -1.17
N ALA A 58 0.11 9.62 -0.82
CA ALA A 58 0.12 8.46 -1.69
C ALA A 58 -0.73 8.69 -2.95
N GLN A 59 -1.87 9.35 -2.81
CA GLN A 59 -2.73 9.70 -3.92
C GLN A 59 -2.06 10.71 -4.86
N ARG A 60 -1.42 11.76 -4.34
CA ARG A 60 -0.61 12.73 -5.10
C ARG A 60 0.51 12.03 -5.87
N ARG A 61 1.22 11.08 -5.25
CA ARG A 61 2.21 10.24 -5.95
C ARG A 61 1.59 9.45 -7.09
N SER A 62 0.40 8.86 -6.88
CA SER A 62 -0.31 8.12 -7.94
C SER A 62 -0.88 9.01 -9.06
N LEU A 63 -1.32 10.23 -8.73
CA LEU A 63 -1.92 11.20 -9.65
C LEU A 63 -0.88 11.99 -10.45
N SER A 64 0.38 12.03 -9.99
CA SER A 64 1.50 12.73 -10.63
C SER A 64 1.99 12.06 -11.94
N ARG A 65 1.09 11.55 -12.79
CA ARG A 65 1.32 10.83 -14.07
C ARG A 65 1.88 9.42 -13.91
N SER A 66 1.01 8.50 -13.52
CA SER A 66 1.24 7.07 -13.71
C SER A 66 1.02 6.66 -15.17
N ARG A 67 1.97 6.99 -16.05
CA ARG A 67 2.16 6.36 -17.37
C ARG A 67 3.12 5.21 -17.19
N LEU A 68 2.61 3.99 -17.10
CA LEU A 68 3.47 2.80 -17.08
C LEU A 68 3.80 2.45 -18.53
N THR A 69 5.08 2.30 -18.84
CA THR A 69 5.53 1.89 -20.17
C THR A 69 6.01 0.45 -20.12
N ILE A 70 5.32 -0.43 -20.82
CA ILE A 70 5.80 -1.80 -21.06
C ILE A 70 6.47 -1.83 -22.44
N ARG A 71 7.70 -2.34 -22.50
CA ARG A 71 8.37 -2.69 -23.76
C ARG A 71 8.30 -4.20 -23.93
N VAL A 72 7.83 -4.65 -25.08
CA VAL A 72 7.62 -6.08 -25.35
C VAL A 72 8.69 -6.56 -26.32
N TYR A 73 9.58 -7.42 -25.82
CA TYR A 73 10.63 -8.03 -26.62
C TYR A 73 10.36 -9.51 -26.82
N ARG A 74 10.68 -10.02 -28.01
CA ARG A 74 10.91 -11.44 -28.22
C ARG A 74 12.39 -11.72 -28.03
N ILE A 75 12.72 -12.72 -27.23
CA ILE A 75 14.09 -13.14 -26.97
C ILE A 75 14.29 -14.60 -27.39
N ASP A 76 15.50 -14.97 -27.78
CA ASP A 76 15.89 -16.36 -27.98
C ASP A 76 16.30 -17.05 -26.67
N THR A 77 16.72 -18.32 -26.76
CA THR A 77 17.17 -19.12 -25.61
C THR A 77 18.48 -18.63 -25.00
N ALA A 78 19.26 -17.81 -25.70
CA ALA A 78 20.47 -17.16 -25.19
C ALA A 78 20.17 -15.79 -24.54
N GLY A 79 18.90 -15.33 -24.57
CA GLY A 79 18.48 -14.04 -24.03
C GLY A 79 18.66 -12.88 -25.01
N THR A 80 19.00 -13.13 -26.28
CA THR A 80 19.17 -12.08 -27.28
C THR A 80 17.82 -11.60 -27.78
N VAL A 81 17.60 -10.28 -27.84
CA VAL A 81 16.38 -9.70 -28.40
C VAL A 81 16.34 -9.92 -29.91
N THR A 82 15.36 -10.69 -30.36
CA THR A 82 15.15 -11.04 -31.78
C THR A 82 14.06 -10.20 -32.44
N ALA A 83 13.20 -9.55 -31.64
CA ALA A 83 12.22 -8.57 -32.14
C ALA A 83 11.79 -7.59 -31.03
N ASP A 84 11.53 -6.33 -31.41
CA ASP A 84 10.85 -5.33 -30.58
C ASP A 84 9.43 -5.15 -31.10
N SER A 85 8.45 -5.57 -30.30
CA SER A 85 7.02 -5.45 -30.61
C SER A 85 6.44 -4.09 -30.19
N GLY A 86 7.28 -3.16 -29.74
CA GLY A 86 6.94 -1.77 -29.48
C GLY A 86 6.64 -1.45 -28.02
N ARG A 87 6.22 -0.19 -27.82
CA ARG A 87 5.96 0.44 -26.53
C ARG A 87 4.46 0.44 -26.23
N VAL A 88 4.04 -0.20 -25.14
CA VAL A 88 2.68 -0.12 -24.62
C VAL A 88 2.65 0.89 -23.48
N GLU A 89 1.89 1.98 -23.66
CA GLU A 89 1.62 2.92 -22.59
C GLU A 89 0.32 2.57 -21.88
N ILE A 90 0.41 2.31 -20.58
CA ILE A 90 -0.73 2.00 -19.71
C ILE A 90 -0.97 3.22 -18.83
N LEU A 91 -2.15 3.83 -18.99
CA LEU A 91 -2.66 4.83 -18.08
C LEU A 91 -3.24 4.10 -16.86
N THR A 92 -2.61 4.23 -15.69
CA THR A 92 -3.11 3.55 -14.48
C THR A 92 -4.17 4.38 -13.73
N SER A 93 -4.73 5.42 -14.36
CA SER A 93 -5.78 6.24 -13.75
C SER A 93 -7.05 5.41 -13.52
N ARG A 94 -7.66 5.55 -12.33
CA ARG A 94 -8.88 4.83 -11.88
C ARG A 94 -10.12 4.99 -12.78
N ARG A 95 -10.11 5.88 -13.77
CA ARG A 95 -11.07 5.88 -14.89
C ARG A 95 -10.44 5.11 -16.06
N ALA A 96 -10.33 3.80 -15.90
CA ALA A 96 -10.13 2.94 -17.06
C ALA A 96 -11.45 2.93 -17.84
N GLY A 97 -11.39 3.22 -19.14
CA GLY A 97 -12.49 2.85 -20.04
C GLY A 97 -12.79 1.35 -19.94
N PRO A 98 -13.91 0.87 -20.51
CA PRO A 98 -14.25 -0.54 -20.47
C PRO A 98 -13.06 -1.39 -20.96
N VAL A 99 -12.73 -2.42 -20.19
CA VAL A 99 -11.60 -3.31 -20.47
C VAL A 99 -11.76 -3.87 -21.90
N PRO A 100 -10.71 -3.85 -22.74
CA PRO A 100 -10.80 -4.35 -24.11
C PRO A 100 -11.24 -5.81 -24.11
N ARG A 101 -12.32 -6.13 -24.84
CA ARG A 101 -12.78 -7.51 -25.02
C ARG A 101 -11.80 -8.24 -25.94
N THR A 102 -10.88 -8.97 -25.34
CA THR A 102 -9.83 -9.76 -26.02
C THR A 102 -9.84 -11.18 -25.47
N SER A 103 -9.10 -12.11 -26.08
CA SER A 103 -8.96 -13.47 -25.52
C SER A 103 -8.36 -13.48 -24.10
N ALA A 104 -7.54 -12.47 -23.77
CA ALA A 104 -6.99 -12.27 -22.42
C ALA A 104 -8.01 -11.69 -21.42
N TYR A 105 -9.08 -11.05 -21.90
CA TYR A 105 -10.16 -10.46 -21.12
C TYR A 105 -11.52 -10.79 -21.76
N PRO A 106 -11.98 -12.06 -21.65
CA PRO A 106 -13.26 -12.47 -22.20
C PRO A 106 -14.43 -11.82 -21.43
N PRO A 107 -15.59 -11.61 -22.07
CA PRO A 107 -16.76 -11.05 -21.39
C PRO A 107 -17.19 -11.93 -20.21
N CYS A 108 -17.55 -11.32 -19.08
CA CYS A 108 -18.05 -12.06 -17.92
C CYS A 108 -19.35 -12.80 -18.25
N ALA A 109 -19.40 -14.10 -17.98
CA ALA A 109 -20.56 -14.95 -18.19
C ALA A 109 -21.36 -15.22 -16.89
N CYS A 110 -21.13 -14.45 -15.82
CA CYS A 110 -21.83 -14.66 -14.55
C CYS A 110 -23.30 -14.20 -14.65
N PRO A 111 -24.22 -14.75 -13.82
CA PRO A 111 -25.65 -14.42 -13.85
C PRO A 111 -25.96 -12.92 -13.74
N ARG A 112 -25.07 -12.18 -13.07
CA ARG A 112 -25.16 -10.72 -12.92
C ARG A 112 -24.80 -9.94 -14.19
N CYS A 113 -23.88 -10.46 -15.00
CA CYS A 113 -23.45 -9.85 -16.26
C CYS A 113 -24.29 -10.31 -17.46
N SER A 114 -24.93 -11.48 -17.37
CA SER A 114 -25.69 -12.10 -18.46
C SER A 114 -27.14 -11.59 -18.56
N MET A 115 -27.65 -10.87 -17.56
CA MET A 115 -28.97 -10.26 -17.66
C MET A 115 -28.90 -8.92 -18.42
N PRO A 116 -29.72 -8.71 -19.47
CA PRO A 116 -29.84 -7.41 -20.10
C PRO A 116 -30.41 -6.39 -19.09
N ARG A 117 -29.79 -5.22 -19.02
CA ARG A 117 -30.32 -4.06 -18.28
C ARG A 117 -31.44 -3.39 -19.05
#